data_AF-A0A150MF33-F1
#
_entry.id   AF-A0A150MF33-F1
#
_cell.length_a   1.000
_cell.length_b   1.000
_cell.length_c   1.000
_cell.angle_alpha   90.00
_cell.angle_beta   90.00
_cell.angle_gamma   90.00
#
_symmetry.space_group_name_H-M   'P 1'
#
loop_
_entity.id
_entity.type
_entity.pdbx_description
1 polymer ?
#
loop_
_entity_poly.entity_id
_entity_poly.type
_entity_poly.pdbx_seq_one_letter_code
_entity_poly.pdbx_strand_id
1 'polypeptide(L)'
;MKEFEQELQDSLSKTNENLNVFNDALDNIYKRDITEEDFATILKQLIDKSSQLIAEAESYDTKPELFEAQQNLVLLLNKSHQLLLDAIEMANNQDIDKELLREDYLAIKEEQASLANQWKTLKEELSTDQGEK
;
A
#
# COMPACT_ATOMS: atom_id res chain seq x y z
N MET A 1 21.25 1.49 -3.31
CA MET A 1 20.54 2.76 -3.53
C MET A 1 19.71 2.71 -4.80
N LYS A 2 20.30 2.60 -6.01
CA LYS A 2 19.49 2.45 -7.24
C LYS A 2 18.59 1.21 -7.27
N GLU A 3 19.07 0.10 -6.72
CA GLU A 3 18.30 -1.15 -6.59
C GLU A 3 17.11 -0.98 -5.65
N PHE A 4 17.36 -0.62 -4.38
CA PHE A 4 16.28 -0.28 -3.43
C PHE A 4 15.32 0.81 -3.92
N GLU A 5 15.79 1.82 -4.65
CA GLU A 5 14.92 2.84 -5.26
C GLU A 5 13.92 2.21 -6.23
N GLN A 6 14.40 1.31 -7.10
CA GLN A 6 13.54 0.61 -8.05
C GLN A 6 12.55 -0.29 -7.32
N GLU A 7 13.02 -1.06 -6.33
CA GLU A 7 12.20 -1.94 -5.51
C GLU A 7 11.09 -1.17 -4.76
N LEU A 8 11.43 -0.02 -4.17
CA LEU A 8 10.49 0.87 -3.50
C LEU A 8 9.45 1.41 -4.49
N GLN A 9 9.88 1.93 -5.64
CA GLN A 9 8.98 2.49 -6.65
C GLN A 9 8.04 1.43 -7.23
N ASP A 10 8.55 0.23 -7.49
CA ASP A 10 7.76 -0.90 -7.98
C ASP A 10 6.72 -1.33 -6.94
N SER A 11 7.11 -1.44 -5.67
CA SER A 11 6.18 -1.76 -4.58
C SER A 11 5.10 -0.70 -4.39
N LEU A 12 5.46 0.58 -4.43
CA LEU A 12 4.50 1.69 -4.35
C LEU A 12 3.53 1.68 -5.55
N SER A 13 4.03 1.42 -6.76
CA SER A 13 3.19 1.33 -7.97
C SER A 13 2.19 0.18 -7.87
N LYS A 14 2.65 -1.03 -7.55
CA LYS A 14 1.78 -2.21 -7.41
C LYS A 14 0.75 -2.04 -6.28
N THR A 15 1.14 -1.40 -5.18
CA THR A 15 0.20 -1.08 -4.09
C THR A 15 -0.84 -0.07 -4.55
N ASN A 16 -0.43 0.96 -5.30
CA ASN A 16 -1.36 1.94 -5.87
C ASN A 16 -2.35 1.29 -6.85
N GLU A 17 -1.92 0.32 -7.64
CA GLU A 17 -2.82 -0.46 -8.51
C GLU A 17 -3.87 -1.23 -7.68
N ASN A 18 -3.47 -1.93 -6.62
CA ASN A 18 -4.39 -2.64 -5.73
C ASN A 18 -5.39 -1.66 -5.05
N LEU A 19 -4.90 -0.52 -4.58
CA LEU A 19 -5.71 0.51 -3.94
C LEU A 19 -6.70 1.17 -4.91
N ASN A 20 -6.34 1.34 -6.18
CA ASN A 20 -7.28 1.82 -7.21
C ASN A 20 -8.41 0.80 -7.44
N VAL A 21 -8.10 -0.49 -7.53
CA VAL A 21 -9.13 -1.54 -7.66
C VAL A 21 -10.05 -1.53 -6.44
N PHE A 22 -9.50 -1.41 -5.23
CA PHE A 22 -10.29 -1.25 -4.01
C PHE A 22 -11.23 -0.04 -4.08
N ASN A 23 -10.68 1.14 -4.43
CA ASN A 23 -11.42 2.39 -4.49
C ASN A 23 -12.56 2.34 -5.53
N ASP A 24 -12.29 1.78 -6.71
CA ASP A 24 -13.29 1.61 -7.77
C ASP A 24 -14.41 0.64 -7.33
N ALA A 25 -14.06 -0.45 -6.64
CA ALA A 25 -15.04 -1.37 -6.10
C ALA A 25 -15.91 -0.70 -5.02
N LEU A 26 -15.30 0.09 -4.13
CA LEU A 26 -16.02 0.86 -3.11
C LEU A 26 -16.96 1.90 -3.74
N ASP A 27 -16.50 2.62 -4.77
CA ASP A 27 -17.33 3.57 -5.53
C ASP A 27 -18.55 2.86 -6.16
N ASN A 28 -18.38 1.65 -6.68
CA ASN A 28 -19.47 0.88 -7.27
C ASN A 28 -20.46 0.37 -6.21
N ILE A 29 -20.00 0.10 -4.99
CA ILE A 29 -20.88 -0.14 -3.84
C ILE A 29 -21.71 1.12 -3.52
N TYR A 30 -21.12 2.32 -3.53
CA TYR A 30 -21.87 3.58 -3.35
C TYR A 30 -22.94 3.78 -4.43
N LYS A 31 -22.60 3.49 -5.69
CA LYS A 31 -23.51 3.61 -6.83
C LYS A 31 -24.58 2.51 -6.87
N ARG A 32 -24.40 1.43 -6.09
CA ARG A 32 -25.22 0.21 -6.13
C ARG A 32 -25.11 -0.54 -7.46
N ASP A 33 -23.97 -0.41 -8.12
CA ASP A 33 -23.67 -1.10 -9.39
C ASP A 33 -23.18 -2.54 -9.15
N ILE A 34 -22.68 -2.82 -7.94
CA ILE A 34 -22.26 -4.16 -7.49
C ILE A 34 -22.86 -4.47 -6.12
N THR A 35 -22.96 -5.75 -5.79
CA THR A 35 -23.37 -6.23 -4.47
C THR A 35 -22.18 -6.31 -3.51
N GLU A 36 -22.46 -6.47 -2.21
CA GLU A 36 -21.42 -6.70 -1.20
C GLU A 36 -20.66 -8.02 -1.44
N GLU A 37 -21.34 -9.03 -1.99
CA GLU A 37 -20.71 -10.29 -2.40
C GLU A 37 -19.76 -10.10 -3.59
N ASP A 38 -20.15 -9.29 -4.59
CA ASP A 38 -19.29 -8.92 -5.71
C ASP A 38 -18.07 -8.15 -5.21
N PHE A 39 -18.26 -7.20 -4.29
CA PHE A 39 -17.19 -6.42 -3.67
C PHE A 39 -16.20 -7.33 -2.93
N ALA A 40 -16.67 -8.21 -2.04
CA ALA A 40 -15.82 -9.21 -1.39
C ALA A 40 -15.07 -10.10 -2.40
N THR A 41 -15.73 -10.50 -3.48
CA THR A 41 -15.11 -11.33 -4.52
C THR A 41 -13.99 -10.60 -5.27
N ILE A 42 -14.18 -9.32 -5.60
CA ILE A 42 -13.15 -8.47 -6.21
C ILE A 42 -11.95 -8.34 -5.25
N LEU A 43 -12.20 -8.02 -3.98
CA LEU A 43 -11.13 -7.81 -3.01
C LEU A 43 -10.34 -9.08 -2.69
N LYS A 44 -10.99 -10.25 -2.65
CA LYS A 44 -10.32 -11.55 -2.44
C LYS A 44 -9.23 -11.82 -3.49
N GLN A 45 -9.38 -11.31 -4.71
CA GLN A 45 -8.36 -11.45 -5.78
C GLN A 45 -7.09 -10.62 -5.52
N LEU A 46 -7.14 -9.67 -4.58
CA LEU A 46 -6.02 -8.80 -4.21
C LEU A 46 -5.24 -9.32 -2.99
N ILE A 47 -5.78 -10.28 -2.24
CA ILE A 47 -5.16 -10.80 -1.00
C ILE A 47 -3.82 -11.46 -1.27
N ASP A 48 -3.75 -12.34 -2.27
CA ASP A 48 -2.49 -13.02 -2.61
C ASP A 48 -1.44 -12.02 -3.12
N LYS A 49 -1.87 -11.05 -3.94
CA LYS A 49 -1.00 -10.00 -4.47
C LYS A 49 -0.43 -9.12 -3.36
N SER A 50 -1.28 -8.65 -2.43
CA SER A 50 -0.84 -7.81 -1.31
C SER A 50 0.07 -8.56 -0.34
N SER A 51 -0.23 -9.83 -0.04
CA SER A 51 0.63 -10.68 0.79
C SER A 51 2.00 -10.89 0.15
N GLN A 52 2.04 -11.11 -1.17
CA GLN A 52 3.28 -11.25 -1.92
C GLN A 52 4.11 -9.96 -1.89
N LEU A 53 3.48 -8.78 -2.02
CA LEU A 53 4.20 -7.50 -1.92
C LEU A 53 4.89 -7.32 -0.57
N ILE A 54 4.22 -7.69 0.52
CA ILE A 54 4.80 -7.63 1.87
C ILE A 54 6.03 -8.53 1.94
N ALA A 55 5.89 -9.79 1.52
CA ALA A 55 7.00 -10.75 1.54
C ALA A 55 8.17 -10.32 0.65
N GLU A 56 7.89 -9.75 -0.53
CA GLU A 56 8.90 -9.15 -1.41
C GLU A 56 9.65 -8.03 -0.67
N ALA A 57 8.92 -7.07 -0.08
CA ALA A 57 9.52 -5.93 0.60
C ALA A 57 10.33 -6.30 1.86
N GLU A 58 9.89 -7.31 2.61
CA GLU A 58 10.64 -7.85 3.76
C GLU A 58 11.93 -8.56 3.34
N SER A 59 11.98 -9.08 2.11
CA SER A 59 13.13 -9.81 1.58
C SER A 59 14.22 -8.93 0.95
N TYR A 60 13.98 -7.62 0.79
CA TYR A 60 14.97 -6.72 0.18
C TYR A 60 16.28 -6.74 0.98
N ASP A 61 17.39 -6.91 0.27
CA ASP A 61 18.73 -6.83 0.84
C ASP A 61 19.13 -5.36 0.99
N THR A 62 18.73 -4.77 2.13
CA THR A 62 18.89 -3.34 2.37
C THR A 62 20.14 -3.02 3.18
N LYS A 63 20.81 -1.94 2.79
CA LYS A 63 21.90 -1.38 3.58
C LYS A 63 21.36 -0.73 4.86
N PRO A 64 22.14 -0.65 5.94
CA PRO A 64 21.69 -0.07 7.21
C PRO A 64 21.06 1.32 7.08
N GLU A 65 21.62 2.18 6.22
CA GLU A 65 21.09 3.53 5.98
C GLU A 65 19.72 3.57 5.28
N LEU A 66 19.25 2.45 4.73
CA LEU A 66 17.96 2.33 4.04
C LEU A 66 16.92 1.55 4.85
N PHE A 67 17.31 1.01 6.01
CA PHE A 67 16.49 0.08 6.79
C PHE A 67 15.18 0.71 7.27
N GLU A 68 15.22 1.96 7.73
CA GLU A 68 14.01 2.68 8.15
C GLU A 68 13.03 2.89 6.98
N ALA A 69 13.54 3.22 5.79
CA ALA A 69 12.71 3.35 4.59
C ALA A 69 12.06 2.01 4.21
N GLN A 70 12.79 0.90 4.34
CA GLN A 70 12.23 -0.44 4.12
C GLN A 70 11.13 -0.76 5.14
N GLN A 71 11.34 -0.47 6.43
CA GLN A 71 10.33 -0.70 7.46
C GLN A 71 9.06 0.10 7.21
N ASN A 72 9.19 1.37 6.83
CA ASN A 72 8.05 2.22 6.52
C ASN A 72 7.28 1.71 5.29
N LEU A 73 8.00 1.18 4.28
CA LEU A 73 7.36 0.50 3.16
C LEU A 73 6.58 -0.74 3.63
N VAL A 74 7.20 -1.64 4.39
CA VAL A 74 6.54 -2.85 4.90
C VAL A 74 5.31 -2.51 5.75
N LEU A 75 5.39 -1.47 6.59
CA LEU A 75 4.24 -1.01 7.39
C LEU A 75 3.08 -0.53 6.51
N LEU A 76 3.38 0.27 5.49
CA LEU A 76 2.39 0.74 4.52
C LEU A 76 1.72 -0.42 3.77
N LEU A 77 2.51 -1.41 3.33
CA LEU A 77 1.99 -2.60 2.65
C LEU A 77 1.07 -3.42 3.56
N ASN A 78 1.45 -3.58 4.82
CA ASN A 78 0.61 -4.27 5.82
C ASN A 78 -0.69 -3.52 6.09
N LYS A 79 -0.68 -2.19 6.20
CA LYS A 79 -1.91 -1.38 6.33
C LYS A 79 -2.82 -1.54 5.12
N SER A 80 -2.26 -1.50 3.91
CA SER A 80 -3.02 -1.76 2.69
C SER A 80 -3.62 -3.16 2.66
N HIS A 81 -2.91 -4.16 3.15
CA HIS A 81 -3.43 -5.52 3.25
C HIS A 81 -4.55 -5.63 4.29
N GLN A 82 -4.39 -5.00 5.46
CA GLN A 82 -5.38 -4.98 6.52
C GLN A 82 -6.69 -4.33 6.06
N LEU A 83 -6.63 -3.22 5.33
CA LEU A 83 -7.81 -2.59 4.70
C LEU A 83 -8.60 -3.59 3.84
N LEU A 84 -7.91 -4.44 3.06
CA LEU A 84 -8.57 -5.45 2.22
C LEU A 84 -9.26 -6.52 3.09
N LEU A 85 -8.59 -6.98 4.15
CA LEU A 85 -9.16 -7.99 5.06
C LEU A 85 -10.39 -7.45 5.77
N ASP A 86 -10.32 -6.24 6.33
CA ASP A 86 -11.41 -5.61 7.06
C ASP A 86 -12.61 -5.38 6.14
N ALA A 87 -12.37 -4.88 4.92
CA ALA A 87 -13.42 -4.68 3.94
C ALA A 87 -14.09 -5.98 3.49
N ILE A 88 -13.32 -7.08 3.35
CA ILE A 88 -13.86 -8.41 3.05
C ILE A 88 -14.69 -8.93 4.22
N GLU A 89 -14.23 -8.76 5.47
CA GLU A 89 -14.96 -9.16 6.66
C GLU A 89 -16.32 -8.44 6.74
N MET A 90 -16.32 -7.11 6.60
CA MET A 90 -17.55 -6.32 6.61
C MET A 90 -18.51 -6.73 5.48
N ALA A 91 -17.98 -6.98 4.29
CA ALA A 91 -18.78 -7.43 3.15
C ALA A 91 -19.40 -8.82 3.36
N ASN A 92 -18.67 -9.76 3.98
CA ASN A 92 -19.21 -11.07 4.32
C ASN A 92 -20.30 -10.99 5.42
N ASN A 93 -20.20 -10.00 6.32
CA ASN A 93 -21.16 -9.75 7.40
C ASN A 93 -22.36 -8.87 6.99
N GLN A 94 -22.34 -8.35 5.77
CA GLN A 94 -23.33 -7.43 5.22
C GLN A 94 -23.47 -6.12 6.00
N ASP A 95 -22.36 -5.59 6.51
CA ASP A 95 -22.31 -4.41 7.35
C ASP A 95 -21.22 -3.41 6.91
N ILE A 96 -21.04 -3.27 5.59
CA ILE A 96 -20.02 -2.36 5.02
C ILE A 96 -20.21 -0.93 5.53
N ASP A 97 -19.26 -0.49 6.36
CA ASP A 97 -19.07 0.92 6.70
C ASP A 97 -18.23 1.61 5.61
N LYS A 98 -18.94 2.15 4.63
CA LYS A 98 -18.31 2.75 3.45
C LYS A 98 -17.51 4.01 3.78
N GLU A 99 -17.87 4.73 4.83
CA GLU A 99 -17.18 5.96 5.24
C GLU A 99 -15.86 5.59 5.89
N LEU A 100 -15.88 4.66 6.85
CA LEU A 100 -14.66 4.14 7.48
C LEU A 100 -13.67 3.60 6.44
N LEU A 101 -14.15 2.77 5.51
CA LEU A 101 -13.33 2.25 4.41
C LEU A 101 -12.73 3.34 3.51
N ARG A 102 -13.44 4.47 3.34
CA ARG A 102 -12.93 5.62 2.58
C ARG A 102 -11.85 6.34 3.37
N GLU A 103 -12.07 6.58 4.66
CA GLU A 103 -11.12 7.24 5.55
C GLU A 103 -9.80 6.46 5.62
N ASP A 104 -9.88 5.14 5.84
CA ASP A 104 -8.69 4.28 5.90
C ASP A 104 -7.92 4.25 4.57
N TYR A 105 -8.64 4.18 3.45
CA TYR A 105 -8.03 4.31 2.12
C TYR A 105 -7.28 5.63 1.95
N LEU A 106 -7.90 6.76 2.33
CA LEU A 106 -7.29 8.07 2.21
C LEU A 106 -6.06 8.21 3.12
N ALA A 107 -6.13 7.69 4.35
CA ALA A 107 -4.99 7.67 5.27
C ALA A 107 -3.80 6.89 4.65
N ILE A 108 -4.06 5.72 4.04
CA ILE A 108 -3.02 4.96 3.34
C ILE A 108 -2.45 5.78 2.16
N LYS A 109 -3.29 6.46 1.38
CA LYS A 109 -2.83 7.33 0.27
C LYS A 109 -1.93 8.47 0.76
N GLU A 110 -2.24 9.07 1.89
CA GLU A 110 -1.42 10.10 2.53
C GLU A 110 -0.07 9.52 2.98
N GLU A 111 -0.06 8.34 3.59
CA GLU A 111 1.16 7.65 3.99
C GLU A 111 2.03 7.26 2.79
N GLN A 112 1.43 6.81 1.68
CA GLN A 112 2.16 6.56 0.42
C GLN A 112 2.89 7.82 -0.07
N ALA A 113 2.21 8.97 -0.04
CA ALA A 113 2.79 10.24 -0.46
C ALA A 113 3.90 10.69 0.50
N SER A 114 3.69 10.51 1.81
CA SER A 114 4.69 10.79 2.83
C SER A 114 5.97 9.96 2.61
N LEU A 115 5.83 8.64 2.42
CA LEU A 115 6.96 7.75 2.19
C LEU A 115 7.74 8.12 0.91
N ALA A 116 7.04 8.45 -0.18
CA ALA A 116 7.69 8.90 -1.41
C ALA A 116 8.50 10.19 -1.21
N ASN A 117 8.00 11.13 -0.41
CA ASN A 117 8.70 12.37 -0.08
C ASN A 117 9.89 12.15 0.87
N GLN A 118 9.72 11.29 1.87
CA GLN A 118 10.80 10.89 2.78
C GLN A 118 11.94 10.24 2.01
N TRP A 119 11.61 9.33 1.08
CA TRP A 119 12.60 8.71 0.20
C TRP A 119 13.39 9.73 -0.63
N LYS A 120 12.68 10.70 -1.23
CA LYS A 120 13.34 11.77 -1.99
C LYS A 120 14.35 12.55 -1.14
N THR A 121 13.96 12.88 0.09
CA THR A 121 14.82 13.61 1.05
C THR A 121 16.04 12.78 1.43
N LEU A 122 15.83 11.53 1.84
CA LEU A 122 16.92 10.60 2.20
C LEU A 122 17.92 10.41 1.04
N LYS A 123 17.43 10.31 -0.19
CA LYS A 123 18.28 10.19 -1.38
C LYS A 123 19.17 11.42 -1.59
N GLU A 124 18.64 12.62 -1.35
CA GLU A 124 19.41 13.87 -1.43
C GLU A 124 20.51 13.90 -0.35
N GLU A 125 20.16 13.61 0.91
CA GLU A 125 21.10 13.56 2.04
C GLU A 125 22.25 12.58 1.80
N LEU A 126 21.94 11.34 1.41
CA LEU A 126 22.95 10.32 1.14
C LEU A 126 23.83 10.64 -0.08
N SER A 127 23.35 11.47 -1.01
CA SER A 127 24.13 11.93 -2.17
C SER A 127 25.10 13.05 -1.79
N THR A 128 24.71 13.93 -0.86
CA THR A 128 25.56 15.01 -0.34
C THR A 128 26.66 14.46 0.56
N ASP A 129 26.35 13.51 1.44
CA ASP A 129 27.33 12.87 2.34
C ASP A 129 28.42 12.07 1.62
N GLN A 130 28.17 11.64 0.39
CA GLN A 130 29.16 10.97 -0.48
C GLN A 130 30.05 11.96 -1.26
N GLY A 131 29.67 13.23 -1.34
CA GLY A 131 30.43 14.29 -2.03
C GLY A 131 31.42 15.04 -1.13
N GLU A 132 31.32 14.88 0.20
CA GLU A 132 32.21 15.51 1.19
C GLU A 132 33.32 14.56 1.72
N LYS A 133 33.54 13.41 1.07
CA LYS A 133 34.65 12.48 1.38
C LYS A 133 35.70 12.39 0.29
#